data_AF-A0A7D6ZIA7-F1
#
_entry.id   AF-A0A7D6ZIA7-F1
#
_cell.length_a   1.000
_cell.length_b   1.000
_cell.length_c   1.000
_cell.angle_alpha   90.00
_cell.angle_beta   90.00
_cell.angle_gamma   90.00
#
_symmetry.space_group_name_H-M   'P 1'
#
loop_
_entity.id
_entity.type
_entity.pdbx_description
1 polymer ?
#
loop_
_entity_poly.entity_id
_entity_poly.type
_entity_poly.pdbx_seq_one_letter_code
_entity_poly.pdbx_strand_id
1 'polypeptide(L)'
;MSEQQEIIAELGSAGVLGGIRWAYLSAAARSLEIYAEDGAFDDAGWLGTTRYTLFKDRLDRVFACGRYVSVSGDNQDDLDLLFAQLSDKDIRTMPRLDPTVVERKNLNGSPGWVHGGNRFLLASSAFGKLDELPWPQKSPTKQRVASQRDPDPDQPSLFEGAADEELSVLEAAMAAESDLDMTTFVVAHSLDALNGRSELVFGRPMLNVGGGKAWRWREDLLNIPPIGGGFQTDDRPRPIGPDGTPDAPVRLRPSAESRPSRNSGGER
;
A
#
# COMPACT_ATOMS: atom_id res chain seq x y z
N MET A 1 7.02 -17.82 -20.05
CA MET A 1 6.79 -17.39 -18.65
C MET A 1 5.45 -16.67 -18.69
N SER A 2 4.54 -16.91 -17.74
CA SER A 2 3.21 -16.28 -17.83
C SER A 2 3.27 -14.82 -17.40
N GLU A 3 2.34 -13.98 -17.90
CA GLU A 3 2.22 -12.59 -17.45
C GLU A 3 2.15 -12.49 -15.93
N GLN A 4 1.38 -13.36 -15.27
CA GLN A 4 1.30 -13.41 -13.82
C GLN A 4 2.68 -13.53 -13.17
N GLN A 5 3.51 -14.46 -13.66
CA GLN A 5 4.85 -14.69 -13.08
C GLN A 5 5.76 -13.48 -13.28
N GLU A 6 5.73 -12.88 -14.47
CA GLU A 6 6.55 -11.71 -14.81
C GLU A 6 6.17 -10.51 -13.96
N ILE A 7 4.87 -10.17 -13.91
CA ILE A 7 4.36 -9.02 -13.18
C ILE A 7 4.53 -9.19 -11.65
N ILE A 8 4.25 -10.38 -11.11
CA ILE A 8 4.43 -10.62 -9.67
C ILE A 8 5.91 -10.59 -9.28
N ALA A 9 6.80 -11.11 -10.14
CA ALA A 9 8.24 -11.03 -9.90
C ALA A 9 8.75 -9.59 -9.97
N GLU A 10 8.35 -8.82 -10.99
CA GLU A 10 8.71 -7.40 -11.16
C GLU A 10 8.26 -6.58 -9.94
N LEU A 11 6.97 -6.58 -9.64
CA LEU A 11 6.39 -5.81 -8.52
C LEU A 11 6.90 -6.30 -7.16
N GLY A 12 7.18 -7.59 -7.03
CA GLY A 12 7.76 -8.17 -5.82
C GLY A 12 9.19 -7.67 -5.59
N SER A 13 10.03 -7.70 -6.63
CA SER A 13 11.43 -7.25 -6.55
C SER A 13 11.57 -5.75 -6.28
N ALA A 14 10.64 -4.94 -6.77
CA ALA A 14 10.57 -3.51 -6.52
C ALA A 14 9.96 -3.16 -5.14
N GLY A 15 9.51 -4.16 -4.37
CA GLY A 15 8.86 -3.96 -3.06
C GLY A 15 7.43 -3.42 -3.13
N VAL A 16 6.86 -3.26 -4.33
CA VAL A 16 5.51 -2.71 -4.56
C VAL A 16 4.44 -3.59 -3.92
N LEU A 17 4.54 -4.92 -4.06
CA LEU A 17 3.59 -5.85 -3.42
C LEU A 17 3.66 -5.78 -1.88
N GLY A 18 4.86 -5.60 -1.33
CA GLY A 18 5.07 -5.37 0.09
C GLY A 18 4.44 -4.06 0.58
N GLY A 19 4.61 -2.98 -0.20
CA GLY A 19 3.97 -1.69 0.05
C GLY A 19 2.44 -1.76 0.04
N ILE A 20 1.86 -2.42 -0.97
CA ILE A 20 0.41 -2.65 -1.07
C ILE A 20 -0.11 -3.42 0.15
N ARG A 21 0.58 -4.51 0.52
CA ARG A 21 0.21 -5.33 1.68
C ARG A 21 0.26 -4.53 2.98
N TRP A 22 1.35 -3.80 3.23
CA TRP A 22 1.48 -2.95 4.42
C TRP A 22 0.36 -1.93 4.49
N ALA A 23 0.12 -1.22 3.38
CA ALA A 23 -0.88 -0.16 3.33
C ALA A 23 -2.29 -0.68 3.63
N TYR A 24 -2.62 -1.86 3.11
CA TYR A 24 -3.91 -2.50 3.37
C TYR A 24 -4.05 -2.94 4.83
N LEU A 25 -3.04 -3.63 5.38
CA LEU A 25 -3.10 -4.14 6.75
C LEU A 25 -3.17 -3.01 7.79
N SER A 26 -2.39 -1.94 7.60
CA SER A 26 -2.47 -0.73 8.43
C SER A 26 -3.87 -0.11 8.36
N ALA A 27 -4.42 0.06 7.16
CA ALA A 27 -5.75 0.63 6.97
C ALA A 27 -6.87 -0.25 7.57
N ALA A 28 -6.80 -1.57 7.38
CA ALA A 28 -7.76 -2.52 7.91
C ALA A 28 -7.75 -2.52 9.44
N ALA A 29 -6.57 -2.63 10.07
CA ALA A 29 -6.41 -2.58 11.51
C ALA A 29 -7.00 -1.29 12.10
N ARG A 30 -6.62 -0.14 11.55
CA ARG A 30 -7.13 1.15 12.04
C ARG A 30 -8.64 1.30 11.84
N SER A 31 -9.18 0.81 10.72
CA SER A 31 -10.62 0.88 10.47
C SER A 31 -11.43 0.01 11.44
N LEU A 32 -10.91 -1.16 11.84
CA LEU A 32 -11.53 -2.03 12.84
C LEU A 32 -11.45 -1.44 14.25
N GLU A 33 -10.34 -0.81 14.62
CA GLU A 33 -10.19 -0.11 15.90
C GLU A 33 -11.28 0.95 16.05
N ILE A 34 -11.42 1.83 15.06
CA ILE A 34 -12.42 2.91 15.12
C ILE A 34 -13.85 2.32 15.13
N TYR A 35 -14.10 1.25 14.35
CA TYR A 35 -15.39 0.57 14.32
C TYR A 35 -15.75 -0.07 15.67
N ALA A 36 -14.77 -0.62 16.39
CA ALA A 36 -14.97 -1.23 17.69
C ALA A 36 -15.12 -0.19 18.83
N GLU A 37 -14.43 0.93 18.72
CA GLU A 37 -14.49 2.04 19.69
C GLU A 37 -15.83 2.77 19.64
N ASP A 38 -16.37 2.96 18.45
CA ASP A 38 -17.61 3.69 18.23
C ASP A 38 -18.78 2.71 18.06
N GLY A 39 -19.24 2.15 19.19
CA GLY A 39 -20.36 1.21 19.26
C GLY A 39 -21.71 1.76 18.76
N ALA A 40 -21.75 2.97 18.19
CA ALA A 40 -22.90 3.53 17.50
C ALA A 40 -22.92 3.21 15.99
N PHE A 41 -21.82 2.73 15.40
CA PHE A 41 -21.74 2.40 13.98
C PHE A 41 -21.93 0.90 13.73
N ASP A 42 -23.17 0.46 13.54
CA ASP A 42 -23.46 -0.83 12.89
C ASP A 42 -23.58 -0.67 11.35
N ASP A 43 -22.84 0.30 10.79
CA ASP A 43 -22.90 0.65 9.38
C ASP A 43 -21.68 0.10 8.61
N ALA A 44 -21.89 -1.02 7.93
CA ALA A 44 -20.90 -1.64 7.05
C ALA A 44 -20.44 -0.69 5.91
N GLY A 45 -21.29 0.24 5.47
CA GLY A 45 -20.96 1.26 4.47
C GLY A 45 -19.96 2.28 4.98
N TRP A 46 -20.11 2.72 6.24
CA TRP A 46 -19.13 3.57 6.92
C TRP A 46 -17.77 2.87 7.01
N LEU A 47 -17.74 1.63 7.51
CA LEU A 47 -16.49 0.85 7.64
C LEU A 47 -15.79 0.66 6.29
N GLY A 48 -16.56 0.35 5.23
CA GLY A 48 -16.05 0.22 3.88
C GLY A 48 -15.42 1.51 3.34
N THR A 49 -16.09 2.64 3.54
CA THR A 49 -15.64 3.97 3.08
C THR A 49 -14.39 4.44 3.84
N THR A 50 -14.39 4.28 5.17
CA THR A 50 -13.25 4.62 6.03
C THR A 50 -12.03 3.79 5.67
N ARG A 51 -12.17 2.46 5.54
CA ARG A 51 -11.07 1.59 5.13
C ARG A 51 -10.52 1.95 3.75
N TYR A 52 -11.39 2.21 2.77
CA TYR A 52 -10.95 2.61 1.43
C TYR A 52 -10.15 3.91 1.46
N THR A 53 -10.61 4.90 2.23
CA THR A 53 -9.94 6.20 2.37
C THR A 53 -8.58 6.05 3.05
N LEU A 54 -8.52 5.28 4.13
CA LEU A 54 -7.26 4.97 4.81
C LEU A 54 -6.31 4.21 3.89
N PHE A 55 -6.79 3.19 3.18
CA PHE A 55 -5.95 2.38 2.30
C PHE A 55 -5.31 3.22 1.20
N LYS A 56 -6.09 4.11 0.57
CA LYS A 56 -5.56 5.10 -0.38
C LYS A 56 -4.50 5.99 0.25
N ASP A 57 -4.73 6.55 1.44
CA ASP A 57 -3.75 7.40 2.14
C ASP A 57 -2.46 6.63 2.46
N ARG A 58 -2.57 5.36 2.90
CA ARG A 58 -1.40 4.52 3.20
C ARG A 58 -0.61 4.15 1.95
N LEU A 59 -1.28 3.91 0.82
CA LEU A 59 -0.60 3.72 -0.47
C LEU A 59 0.14 4.99 -0.87
N ASP A 60 -0.51 6.15 -0.76
CA ASP A 60 0.16 7.43 -1.04
C ASP A 60 1.36 7.66 -0.11
N ARG A 61 1.26 7.21 1.13
CA ARG A 61 2.32 7.34 2.13
C ARG A 61 3.53 6.45 1.85
N VAL A 62 3.32 5.15 1.65
CA VAL A 62 4.42 4.18 1.44
C VAL A 62 5.13 4.39 0.10
N PHE A 63 4.44 4.98 -0.88
CA PHE A 63 4.97 5.29 -2.20
C PHE A 63 5.36 6.76 -2.38
N ALA A 64 5.43 7.55 -1.31
CA ALA A 64 5.78 8.98 -1.36
C ALA A 64 5.01 9.75 -2.46
N CYS A 65 3.71 9.48 -2.57
CA CYS A 65 2.81 10.00 -3.57
C CYS A 65 1.87 11.07 -2.99
N GLY A 66 1.23 11.85 -3.86
CA GLY A 66 0.25 12.87 -3.46
C GLY A 66 0.86 13.91 -2.51
N ARG A 67 0.32 14.01 -1.28
CA ARG A 67 0.83 14.96 -0.27
C ARG A 67 2.19 14.59 0.31
N TYR A 68 2.70 13.40 0.03
CA TYR A 68 3.94 12.87 0.59
C TYR A 68 5.14 12.99 -0.36
N VAL A 69 4.97 13.56 -1.57
CA VAL A 69 6.04 13.68 -2.59
C VAL A 69 7.25 14.48 -2.13
N SER A 70 7.03 15.50 -1.29
CA SER A 70 8.09 16.39 -0.82
C SER A 70 8.68 16.00 0.53
N VAL A 71 8.24 14.87 1.09
CA VAL A 71 8.75 14.37 2.38
C VAL A 71 10.16 13.87 2.15
N SER A 72 11.14 14.69 2.51
CA SER A 72 12.57 14.43 2.31
C SER A 72 13.15 13.50 3.38
N GLY A 73 12.43 13.32 4.49
CA GLY A 73 12.91 12.58 5.66
C GLY A 73 13.98 13.32 6.48
N ASP A 74 14.41 14.50 6.01
CA ASP A 74 15.50 15.29 6.59
C ASP A 74 14.99 16.39 7.54
N ASN A 75 13.70 16.78 7.43
CA ASN A 75 13.06 17.73 8.34
C ASN A 75 12.04 17.04 9.26
N GLN A 76 11.93 17.52 10.50
CA GLN A 76 10.99 17.02 11.50
C GLN A 76 9.53 17.17 11.05
N ASP A 77 9.17 18.29 10.41
CA ASP A 77 7.80 18.51 9.92
C ASP A 77 7.37 17.48 8.87
N ASP A 78 8.31 17.06 8.02
CA ASP A 78 8.09 16.03 6.99
C ASP A 78 7.84 14.66 7.65
N LEU A 79 8.60 14.33 8.69
CA LEU A 79 8.43 13.09 9.47
C LEU A 79 7.12 13.11 10.27
N ASP A 80 6.75 14.25 10.85
CA ASP A 80 5.50 14.41 11.58
C ASP A 80 4.31 14.22 10.63
N LEU A 81 4.36 14.79 9.42
CA LEU A 81 3.36 14.54 8.38
C LEU A 81 3.33 13.07 7.94
N LEU A 82 4.51 12.47 7.73
CA LEU A 82 4.65 11.07 7.28
C LEU A 82 4.16 10.08 8.32
N PHE A 83 4.27 10.38 9.62
CA PHE A 83 3.90 9.45 10.69
C PHE A 83 2.58 9.82 11.39
N ALA A 84 1.99 10.97 11.06
CA ALA A 84 0.69 11.38 11.56
C ALA A 84 -0.36 10.28 11.40
N GLN A 85 -1.01 9.92 12.51
CA GLN A 85 -2.09 8.94 12.60
C GLN A 85 -1.69 7.49 12.22
N LEU A 86 -0.39 7.15 12.27
CA LEU A 86 0.06 5.76 12.29
C LEU A 86 0.26 5.27 13.72
N SER A 87 0.05 3.98 13.90
CA SER A 87 0.49 3.30 15.12
C SER A 87 2.00 3.12 15.14
N ASP A 88 2.61 2.95 16.31
CA ASP A 88 4.04 2.60 16.43
C ASP A 88 4.39 1.32 15.67
N LYS A 89 3.42 0.39 15.56
CA LYS A 89 3.58 -0.82 14.77
C LYS A 89 3.70 -0.46 13.29
N ASP A 90 2.79 0.34 12.76
CA ASP A 90 2.78 0.71 11.34
C ASP A 90 4.00 1.54 10.96
N ILE A 91 4.46 2.46 11.83
CA ILE A 91 5.70 3.23 11.62
C ILE A 91 6.90 2.29 11.49
N ARG A 92 7.02 1.32 12.40
CA ARG A 92 8.14 0.37 12.41
C ARG A 92 8.12 -0.62 11.25
N THR A 93 6.94 -0.95 10.73
CA THR A 93 6.77 -1.95 9.66
C THR A 93 6.61 -1.34 8.28
N MET A 94 6.55 0.00 8.17
CA MET A 94 6.41 0.69 6.88
C MET A 94 7.61 0.36 5.99
N PRO A 95 7.39 -0.23 4.80
CA PRO A 95 8.45 -0.48 3.85
C PRO A 95 9.15 0.82 3.46
N ARG A 96 10.49 0.78 3.40
CA ARG A 96 11.30 1.87 2.86
C ARG A 96 11.53 1.59 1.38
N LEU A 97 10.86 2.36 0.53
CA LEU A 97 10.96 2.27 -0.92
C LEU A 97 11.56 3.56 -1.46
N ASP A 98 12.24 3.49 -2.60
CA ASP A 98 12.66 4.70 -3.29
C ASP A 98 11.41 5.48 -3.74
N PRO A 99 11.33 6.81 -3.46
CA PRO A 99 10.15 7.63 -3.78
C PRO A 99 9.76 7.67 -5.27
N THR A 100 10.66 7.25 -6.16
CA THR A 100 10.43 7.25 -7.61
C THR A 100 9.93 5.91 -8.15
N VAL A 101 9.89 4.87 -7.31
CA VAL A 101 9.46 3.51 -7.72
C VAL A 101 8.01 3.48 -8.17
N VAL A 102 7.13 4.26 -7.54
CA VAL A 102 5.72 4.30 -7.88
C VAL A 102 5.27 5.73 -8.07
N GLU A 103 4.60 6.00 -9.20
CA GLU A 103 3.99 7.30 -9.48
C GLU A 103 2.48 7.24 -9.28
N ARG A 104 1.89 8.31 -8.73
CA ARG A 104 0.45 8.48 -8.70
C ARG A 104 -0.09 8.88 -10.08
N LYS A 105 -0.82 7.98 -10.75
CA LYS A 105 -1.46 8.23 -12.05
C LYS A 105 -2.89 7.71 -12.08
N ASN A 106 -3.83 8.60 -11.82
CA ASN A 106 -5.26 8.28 -11.80
C ASN A 106 -5.79 7.95 -13.20
N LEU A 107 -6.81 7.09 -13.28
CA LEU A 107 -7.52 6.77 -14.53
C LEU A 107 -8.98 7.21 -14.42
N ASN A 108 -9.42 8.17 -15.24
CA ASN A 108 -10.79 8.69 -15.26
C ASN A 108 -11.31 9.05 -13.85
N GLY A 109 -10.49 9.77 -13.07
CA GLY A 109 -10.80 10.15 -11.68
C GLY A 109 -10.67 9.03 -10.64
N SER A 110 -10.46 7.78 -11.04
CA SER A 110 -10.19 6.67 -10.12
C SER A 110 -8.72 6.71 -9.65
N PRO A 111 -8.47 6.61 -8.34
CA PRO A 111 -7.13 6.43 -7.78
C PRO A 111 -6.33 5.33 -8.47
N GLY A 112 -5.16 5.68 -8.99
CA GLY A 112 -4.25 4.73 -9.62
C GLY A 112 -2.78 5.04 -9.32
N TRP A 113 -1.97 4.00 -9.32
CA TRP A 113 -0.52 4.03 -9.08
C TRP A 113 0.18 3.23 -10.18
N VAL A 114 1.37 3.67 -10.58
CA VAL A 114 2.10 3.10 -11.72
C VAL A 114 3.51 2.72 -11.30
N HIS A 115 3.93 1.51 -11.69
CA HIS A 115 5.31 1.03 -11.61
C HIS A 115 5.66 0.35 -12.93
N GLY A 116 6.81 0.65 -13.53
CA GLY A 116 7.28 -0.08 -14.71
C GLY A 116 6.35 -0.03 -15.93
N GLY A 117 5.49 1.00 -16.03
CA GLY A 117 4.45 1.07 -17.07
C GLY A 117 3.17 0.29 -16.76
N ASN A 118 3.10 -0.39 -15.61
CA ASN A 118 1.94 -1.12 -15.13
C ASN A 118 1.17 -0.26 -14.12
N ARG A 119 -0.10 0.03 -14.41
CA ARG A 119 -0.99 0.74 -13.47
C ARG A 119 -1.77 -0.24 -12.62
N PHE A 120 -2.09 0.10 -11.38
CA PHE A 120 -3.08 -0.63 -10.60
C PHE A 120 -4.12 0.29 -9.95
N LEU A 121 -5.37 -0.18 -9.91
CA LEU A 121 -6.50 0.49 -9.26
C LEU A 121 -7.02 -0.33 -8.07
N LEU A 122 -7.82 0.30 -7.21
CA LEU A 122 -8.45 -0.38 -6.07
C LEU A 122 -9.88 -0.84 -6.38
N ALA A 123 -10.24 -2.05 -5.96
CA ALA A 123 -11.62 -2.51 -5.92
C ALA A 123 -11.97 -3.18 -4.59
N SER A 124 -13.07 -2.75 -3.97
CA SER A 124 -13.63 -3.42 -2.81
C SER A 124 -14.71 -4.44 -3.19
N SER A 125 -14.84 -5.49 -2.40
CA SER A 125 -15.95 -6.45 -2.43
C SER A 125 -16.36 -6.86 -1.01
N ALA A 126 -17.47 -7.58 -0.91
CA ALA A 126 -17.81 -8.32 0.30
C ALA A 126 -16.77 -9.43 0.56
N PHE A 127 -16.59 -9.80 1.82
CA PHE A 127 -15.69 -10.89 2.19
C PHE A 127 -16.14 -12.22 1.58
N GLY A 128 -15.19 -13.00 1.04
CA GLY A 128 -15.44 -14.25 0.33
C GLY A 128 -15.99 -14.08 -1.09
N LYS A 129 -16.05 -12.84 -1.60
CA LYS A 129 -16.62 -12.49 -2.91
C LYS A 129 -15.60 -11.84 -3.86
N LEU A 130 -14.30 -12.05 -3.63
CA LEU A 130 -13.28 -11.57 -4.57
C LEU A 130 -13.25 -12.40 -5.87
N ASP A 131 -13.48 -13.71 -5.80
CA ASP A 131 -13.51 -14.60 -6.99
C ASP A 131 -14.70 -14.33 -7.92
N GLU A 132 -15.79 -13.81 -7.36
CA GLU A 132 -17.06 -13.55 -8.04
C GLU A 132 -17.29 -12.05 -8.25
N LEU A 133 -16.22 -11.24 -8.27
CA LEU A 133 -16.34 -9.79 -8.42
C LEU A 133 -17.20 -9.44 -9.65
N PRO A 134 -18.31 -8.71 -9.48
CA PRO A 134 -19.23 -8.42 -10.58
C PRO A 134 -18.73 -7.20 -11.35
N TRP A 135 -17.76 -7.37 -12.26
CA TRP A 135 -17.18 -6.25 -13.02
C TRP A 135 -18.22 -5.41 -13.78
N PRO A 136 -19.26 -5.99 -14.41
CA PRO A 136 -20.34 -5.22 -15.04
C PRO A 136 -21.09 -4.26 -14.10
N GLN A 137 -21.05 -4.51 -12.79
CA GLN A 137 -21.69 -3.66 -11.77
C GLN A 137 -20.72 -2.64 -11.16
N LYS A 138 -19.42 -2.70 -11.49
CA LYS A 138 -18.44 -1.70 -11.06
C LYS A 138 -18.50 -0.46 -11.96
N SER A 139 -17.79 0.59 -11.56
CA SER A 139 -17.70 1.85 -12.32
C SER A 139 -17.25 1.62 -13.78
N PRO A 140 -17.65 2.48 -14.74
CA PRO A 140 -17.23 2.38 -16.14
C PRO A 140 -15.70 2.24 -16.34
N THR A 141 -14.90 2.93 -15.52
CA THR A 141 -13.43 2.80 -15.53
C THR A 141 -12.98 1.36 -15.25
N LYS A 142 -13.56 0.70 -14.26
CA LYS A 142 -13.23 -0.68 -13.90
C LYS A 142 -13.75 -1.69 -14.91
N GLN A 143 -14.89 -1.40 -15.53
CA GLN A 143 -15.40 -2.20 -16.65
C GLN A 143 -14.40 -2.17 -17.81
N ARG A 144 -13.92 -0.98 -18.21
CA ARG A 144 -12.88 -0.84 -19.25
C ARG A 144 -11.59 -1.59 -18.91
N VAL A 145 -11.15 -1.52 -17.65
CA VAL A 145 -10.00 -2.29 -17.15
C VAL A 145 -10.27 -3.80 -17.25
N ALA A 146 -11.46 -4.27 -16.90
CA ALA A 146 -11.83 -5.68 -17.04
C ALA A 146 -11.96 -6.14 -18.51
N SER A 147 -12.20 -5.21 -19.44
CA SER A 147 -12.29 -5.46 -20.88
C SER A 147 -10.95 -5.33 -21.64
N GLN A 148 -9.82 -5.21 -20.95
CA GLN A 148 -8.52 -5.17 -21.61
C GLN A 148 -8.23 -6.47 -22.37
N ARG A 149 -7.64 -6.34 -23.56
CA ARG A 149 -7.20 -7.46 -24.40
C ARG A 149 -6.20 -8.35 -23.70
N ASP A 150 -6.20 -9.63 -24.01
CA ASP A 150 -5.18 -10.57 -23.52
C ASP A 150 -3.87 -10.40 -24.31
N PRO A 151 -2.70 -10.23 -23.66
CA PRO A 151 -1.42 -10.30 -24.35
C PRO A 151 -1.08 -11.72 -24.82
N ASP A 152 -1.67 -12.75 -24.22
CA ASP A 152 -1.48 -14.16 -24.60
C ASP A 152 -2.84 -14.77 -24.93
N PRO A 153 -3.44 -14.47 -26.10
CA PRO A 153 -4.70 -15.07 -26.48
C PRO A 153 -4.52 -16.59 -26.57
N ASP A 154 -5.36 -17.35 -25.86
CA ASP A 154 -5.46 -18.79 -26.05
C ASP A 154 -5.49 -19.06 -27.56
N GLN A 155 -4.54 -19.85 -28.07
CA GLN A 155 -4.43 -20.05 -29.51
C GLN A 155 -5.76 -20.59 -30.03
N PRO A 156 -6.32 -20.00 -31.10
CA PRO A 156 -7.63 -20.41 -31.60
C PRO A 156 -7.58 -21.89 -31.97
N SER A 157 -8.51 -22.64 -31.40
CA SER A 157 -8.74 -24.04 -31.76
C SER A 157 -9.08 -24.11 -33.24
N LEU A 158 -8.47 -25.04 -33.99
CA LEU A 158 -8.68 -25.28 -35.42
C LEU A 158 -10.16 -25.53 -35.84
N PHE A 159 -11.09 -25.58 -34.89
CA PHE A 159 -12.52 -25.88 -35.09
C PHE A 159 -13.49 -24.71 -34.81
N GLU A 160 -13.02 -23.51 -34.44
CA GLU A 160 -13.91 -22.34 -34.17
C GLU A 160 -14.23 -21.48 -35.41
N GLY A 161 -13.61 -21.75 -36.55
CA GLY A 161 -13.54 -20.83 -37.71
C GLY A 161 -14.76 -20.74 -38.65
N ALA A 162 -16.01 -20.75 -38.19
CA ALA A 162 -17.14 -20.50 -39.12
C ALA A 162 -18.32 -19.69 -38.57
N ALA A 163 -18.46 -19.53 -37.25
CA ALA A 163 -19.50 -18.70 -36.64
C ALA A 163 -18.95 -17.46 -35.92
N ASP A 164 -17.62 -17.39 -35.74
CA ASP A 164 -16.97 -16.40 -34.88
C ASP A 164 -16.46 -15.14 -35.58
N GLU A 165 -16.52 -15.01 -36.91
CA GLU A 165 -16.00 -13.80 -37.57
C GLU A 165 -16.82 -12.54 -37.23
N GLU A 166 -18.16 -12.62 -37.17
CA GLU A 166 -18.98 -11.45 -36.78
C GLU A 166 -18.87 -11.14 -35.27
N LEU A 167 -18.75 -12.16 -34.41
CA LEU A 167 -18.51 -11.97 -32.97
C LEU A 167 -17.11 -11.40 -32.71
N SER A 168 -16.10 -11.91 -33.42
CA SER A 168 -14.71 -11.44 -33.37
C SER A 168 -14.59 -9.98 -33.82
N VAL A 169 -15.30 -9.57 -34.87
CA VAL A 169 -15.32 -8.17 -35.31
C VAL A 169 -16.00 -7.26 -34.28
N LEU A 170 -17.08 -7.72 -33.64
CA LEU A 170 -17.75 -6.97 -32.58
C LEU A 170 -16.90 -6.89 -31.30
N GLU A 171 -16.25 -7.98 -30.90
CA GLU A 171 -15.30 -8.02 -29.77
C GLU A 171 -14.07 -7.16 -30.06
N ALA A 172 -13.54 -7.19 -31.28
CA ALA A 172 -12.41 -6.36 -31.71
C ALA A 172 -12.79 -4.87 -31.71
N ALA A 173 -14.02 -4.53 -32.12
CA ALA A 173 -14.56 -3.16 -32.08
C ALA A 173 -14.80 -2.67 -30.64
N MET A 174 -15.39 -3.50 -29.78
CA MET A 174 -15.54 -3.20 -28.35
C MET A 174 -14.20 -3.09 -27.62
N ALA A 175 -13.21 -3.88 -28.04
CA ALA A 175 -11.85 -3.80 -27.52
C ALA A 175 -11.04 -2.60 -28.06
N ALA A 176 -11.35 -2.11 -29.26
CA ALA A 176 -10.75 -0.88 -29.79
C ALA A 176 -11.24 0.38 -29.05
N GLU A 177 -12.45 0.37 -28.51
CA GLU A 177 -12.96 1.43 -27.62
C GLU A 177 -12.41 1.35 -26.19
N SER A 178 -11.74 0.25 -25.81
CA SER A 178 -11.22 0.01 -24.47
C SER A 178 -9.69 0.18 -24.35
N ASP A 179 -9.02 0.71 -25.38
CA ASP A 179 -7.57 0.93 -25.36
C ASP A 179 -7.19 1.88 -24.21
N LEU A 180 -6.56 1.30 -23.19
CA LEU A 180 -5.97 2.05 -22.10
C LEU A 180 -4.58 2.52 -22.52
N ASP A 181 -4.14 3.65 -21.97
CA ASP A 181 -2.79 4.19 -22.20
C ASP A 181 -1.68 3.29 -21.65
N MET A 182 -2.02 2.32 -20.79
CA MET A 182 -1.13 1.27 -20.32
C MET A 182 -1.90 0.10 -19.70
N THR A 183 -1.23 -1.04 -19.58
CA THR A 183 -1.74 -2.22 -18.86
C THR A 183 -2.13 -1.85 -17.44
N THR A 184 -3.38 -2.15 -17.08
CA THR A 184 -3.95 -1.78 -15.79
C THR A 184 -4.44 -3.01 -15.04
N PHE A 185 -3.91 -3.25 -13.86
CA PHE A 185 -4.29 -4.31 -12.94
C PHE A 185 -5.25 -3.80 -11.85
N VAL A 186 -5.75 -4.72 -11.04
CA VAL A 186 -6.58 -4.38 -9.88
C VAL A 186 -6.03 -5.01 -8.61
N VAL A 187 -5.87 -4.18 -7.58
CA VAL A 187 -5.76 -4.59 -6.19
C VAL A 187 -7.18 -4.69 -5.64
N ALA A 188 -7.67 -5.90 -5.43
CA ALA A 188 -8.98 -6.13 -4.84
C ALA A 188 -8.87 -6.54 -3.37
N HIS A 189 -9.79 -6.03 -2.55
CA HIS A 189 -9.73 -6.23 -1.11
C HIS A 189 -11.11 -6.38 -0.47
N SER A 190 -11.16 -7.12 0.64
CA SER A 190 -12.37 -7.34 1.43
C SER A 190 -12.04 -7.47 2.92
N LEU A 191 -13.00 -7.15 3.79
CA LEU A 191 -12.85 -7.25 5.24
C LEU A 191 -14.15 -7.82 5.84
N ASP A 192 -14.00 -8.85 6.66
CA ASP A 192 -15.03 -9.39 7.56
C ASP A 192 -14.91 -8.68 8.90
N ALA A 193 -15.83 -7.75 9.17
CA ALA A 193 -15.81 -6.93 10.39
C ALA A 193 -15.99 -7.76 11.67
N LEU A 194 -16.72 -8.88 11.60
CA LEU A 194 -17.04 -9.70 12.76
C LEU A 194 -15.84 -10.52 13.24
N ASN A 195 -15.08 -11.07 12.29
CA ASN A 195 -13.96 -11.95 12.60
C ASN A 195 -12.58 -11.30 12.37
N GLY A 196 -12.54 -10.06 11.88
CA GLY A 196 -11.31 -9.37 11.50
C GLY A 196 -10.56 -9.99 10.31
N ARG A 197 -11.18 -10.92 9.58
CA ARG A 197 -10.55 -11.60 8.44
C ARG A 197 -10.53 -10.69 7.23
N SER A 198 -9.45 -10.78 6.45
CA SER A 198 -9.27 -9.97 5.26
C SER A 198 -8.90 -10.82 4.06
N GLU A 199 -9.22 -10.30 2.88
CA GLU A 199 -8.67 -10.79 1.62
C GLU A 199 -8.01 -9.61 0.90
N LEU A 200 -6.85 -9.85 0.28
CA LEU A 200 -6.14 -8.87 -0.53
C LEU A 200 -5.49 -9.59 -1.70
N VAL A 201 -5.93 -9.26 -2.92
CA VAL A 201 -5.42 -9.89 -4.13
C VAL A 201 -4.96 -8.83 -5.13
N PHE A 202 -3.94 -9.17 -5.91
CA PHE A 202 -3.50 -8.42 -7.09
C PHE A 202 -3.77 -9.26 -8.31
N GLY A 203 -4.35 -8.70 -9.37
CA GLY A 203 -4.62 -9.50 -10.54
C GLY A 203 -5.08 -8.75 -11.76
N ARG A 204 -5.20 -9.50 -12.84
CA ARG A 204 -5.81 -9.04 -14.09
C ARG A 204 -7.30 -9.38 -14.09
N PRO A 205 -8.18 -8.37 -14.05
CA PRO A 205 -9.61 -8.60 -14.12
C PRO A 205 -10.02 -9.11 -15.51
N MET A 206 -11.13 -9.83 -15.55
CA MET A 206 -11.78 -10.27 -16.77
C MET A 206 -13.25 -9.88 -16.71
N LEU A 207 -13.73 -9.16 -17.73
CA LEU A 207 -15.13 -8.77 -17.81
C LEU A 207 -15.99 -10.04 -17.87
N ASN A 208 -16.92 -10.19 -16.93
CA ASN A 208 -17.72 -11.39 -16.74
C ASN A 208 -19.22 -11.13 -16.94
N VAL A 209 -19.58 -10.61 -18.11
CA VAL A 209 -21.00 -10.43 -18.51
C VAL A 209 -21.70 -11.79 -18.47
N GLY A 210 -22.81 -11.90 -17.75
CA GLY A 210 -23.57 -13.15 -17.64
C GLY A 210 -23.08 -14.16 -16.59
N GLY A 211 -22.07 -13.82 -15.76
CA GLY A 211 -21.67 -14.64 -14.61
C GLY A 211 -20.57 -15.67 -14.89
N GLY A 212 -19.41 -15.20 -15.34
CA GLY A 212 -18.17 -15.98 -15.50
C GLY A 212 -17.08 -15.65 -14.49
N LYS A 213 -15.87 -16.17 -14.72
CA LYS A 213 -14.68 -15.90 -13.90
C LYS A 213 -14.40 -14.39 -13.86
N ALA A 214 -14.19 -13.82 -12.68
CA ALA A 214 -13.88 -12.40 -12.53
C ALA A 214 -12.41 -12.07 -12.85
N TRP A 215 -11.54 -13.07 -12.92
CA TRP A 215 -10.10 -12.88 -13.07
C TRP A 215 -9.58 -13.76 -14.19
N ARG A 216 -8.66 -13.22 -15.00
CA ARG A 216 -7.79 -14.06 -15.84
C ARG A 216 -6.79 -14.79 -14.94
N TRP A 217 -6.16 -14.00 -14.06
CA TRP A 217 -5.30 -14.49 -12.99
C TRP A 217 -5.37 -13.54 -11.80
N ARG A 218 -5.09 -14.06 -10.60
CA ARG A 218 -4.93 -13.28 -9.37
C ARG A 218 -3.93 -13.95 -8.45
N GLU A 219 -3.24 -13.14 -7.67
CA GLU A 219 -2.29 -13.55 -6.65
C GLU A 219 -2.76 -13.04 -5.29
N ASP A 220 -2.71 -13.89 -4.25
CA ASP A 220 -3.08 -13.52 -2.88
C ASP A 220 -1.90 -12.88 -2.14
N LEU A 221 -1.98 -11.58 -1.92
CA LEU A 221 -0.90 -10.80 -1.31
C LEU A 221 -0.74 -11.04 0.20
N LEU A 222 -1.74 -11.61 0.88
CA LEU A 222 -1.61 -11.93 2.30
C LEU A 222 -0.79 -13.20 2.54
N ASN A 223 -0.76 -14.09 1.54
CA ASN A 223 -0.05 -15.36 1.59
C ASN A 223 1.37 -15.32 1.00
N ILE A 224 1.74 -14.27 0.25
CA ILE A 224 3.12 -14.08 -0.23
C ILE A 224 4.03 -13.74 0.97
N PRO A 225 5.11 -14.48 1.24
CA PRO A 225 6.12 -14.06 2.21
C PRO A 225 6.71 -12.73 1.77
N PRO A 226 6.87 -11.72 2.66
CA PRO A 226 7.48 -10.46 2.25
C PRO A 226 8.89 -10.70 1.72
N ILE A 227 9.07 -10.55 0.41
CA ILE A 227 10.38 -10.62 -0.24
C ILE A 227 11.08 -9.31 0.09
N GLY A 228 11.94 -9.32 1.10
CA GLY A 228 13.05 -8.38 1.24
C GLY A 228 12.72 -6.89 1.14
N GLY A 229 11.56 -6.43 1.62
CA GLY A 229 11.34 -5.01 1.87
C GLY A 229 12.31 -4.58 2.96
N GLY A 230 13.41 -3.94 2.56
CA GLY A 230 14.62 -3.72 3.34
C GLY A 230 14.37 -3.37 4.80
N PHE A 231 14.37 -4.39 5.67
CA PHE A 231 15.09 -4.24 6.91
C PHE A 231 16.55 -4.07 6.50
N GLN A 232 16.99 -2.82 6.32
CA GLN A 232 18.33 -2.52 6.81
C GLN A 232 18.26 -2.86 8.29
N THR A 233 18.64 -4.10 8.63
CA THR A 233 19.50 -4.27 9.78
C THR A 233 20.57 -3.22 9.56
N ASP A 234 20.51 -2.16 10.36
CA ASP A 234 21.63 -1.28 10.57
C ASP A 234 22.80 -2.21 10.88
N ASP A 235 23.58 -2.56 9.86
CA ASP A 235 24.82 -3.33 10.00
C ASP A 235 25.92 -2.39 10.49
N ARG A 236 25.54 -1.34 11.22
CA ARG A 236 26.36 -0.79 12.28
C ARG A 236 26.48 -1.91 13.31
N PRO A 237 27.69 -2.47 13.52
CA PRO A 237 27.88 -3.34 14.66
C PRO A 237 27.33 -2.62 15.89
N ARG A 238 26.41 -3.27 16.60
CA ARG A 238 26.02 -2.86 17.96
C ARG A 238 27.31 -2.50 18.69
N PRO A 239 27.42 -1.33 19.33
CA PRO A 239 28.55 -1.05 20.21
C PRO A 239 28.64 -2.20 21.21
N ILE A 240 29.71 -2.98 21.07
CA ILE A 240 29.99 -4.09 21.97
C ILE A 240 30.49 -3.45 23.26
N GLY A 241 29.57 -3.24 24.20
CA GLY A 241 29.91 -2.97 25.59
C GLY A 241 30.65 -1.63 25.83
N PRO A 242 30.90 -1.31 27.10
CA PRO A 242 31.45 -0.03 27.49
C PRO A 242 32.86 0.14 26.92
N ASP A 243 33.04 1.27 26.25
CA ASP A 243 34.32 1.77 25.78
C ASP A 243 35.30 1.75 26.97
N GLY A 244 36.37 0.96 26.87
CA GLY A 244 37.43 0.84 27.88
C GLY A 244 38.32 2.09 27.96
N THR A 245 37.77 3.23 27.59
CA THR A 245 38.41 4.53 27.59
C THR A 245 38.38 5.06 29.02
N PRO A 246 39.53 5.21 29.70
CA PRO A 246 39.54 5.79 31.03
C PRO A 246 39.02 7.22 30.96
N ASP A 247 37.99 7.51 31.77
CA ASP A 247 37.39 8.83 31.90
C ASP A 247 38.46 9.90 32.13
N ALA A 248 38.39 10.98 31.35
CA ALA A 248 39.26 12.13 31.51
C ALA A 248 39.11 12.72 32.93
N PRO A 249 40.20 13.11 33.61
CA PRO A 249 40.11 13.64 34.97
C PRO A 249 39.42 15.00 34.96
N VAL A 250 38.14 15.00 35.33
CA VAL A 250 37.34 16.21 35.54
C VAL A 250 37.82 16.88 36.83
N ARG A 251 38.44 18.07 36.71
CA ARG A 251 38.70 18.95 37.86
C ARG A 251 37.42 19.66 38.25
N LEU A 252 36.77 19.20 39.31
CA LEU A 252 35.67 19.92 39.94
C LEU A 252 36.18 21.23 40.54
N ARG A 253 35.53 22.36 40.17
CA ARG A 253 35.73 23.64 40.84
C ARG A 253 35.24 23.50 42.29
N PRO A 254 36.01 23.93 43.30
CA PRO A 254 35.50 24.01 44.67
C PRO A 254 34.29 24.94 44.73
N SER A 255 33.19 24.44 45.27
CA SER A 255 32.01 25.24 45.64
C SER A 255 32.41 26.30 46.65
N ALA A 256 32.15 27.56 46.32
CA ALA A 256 32.27 28.66 47.24
C ALA A 256 31.07 28.64 48.19
N GLU A 257 31.23 27.98 49.32
CA GLU A 257 30.35 28.18 50.46
C GLU A 257 31.14 28.74 51.63
N SER A 258 30.49 29.68 52.34
CA SER A 258 30.93 30.33 53.58
C SER A 258 31.77 31.60 53.40
N ARG A 259 31.13 32.70 53.02
CA ARG A 259 31.53 34.03 53.53
C ARG A 259 31.09 34.13 54.99
N PRO A 260 32.00 34.25 55.98
CA PRO A 260 31.62 34.59 57.33
C PRO A 260 31.23 36.06 57.39
N SER A 261 30.07 36.33 57.99
CA SER A 261 29.59 37.67 58.33
C SER A 261 30.62 38.38 59.21
N ARG A 262 31.20 39.46 58.69
CA ARG A 262 32.07 40.34 59.49
C ARG A 262 31.18 41.39 60.13
N ASN A 263 30.88 41.16 61.40
CA ASN A 263 30.21 42.12 62.28
C ASN A 263 31.00 43.44 62.34
N SER A 264 30.22 44.50 62.35
CA SER A 264 30.53 45.91 62.53
C SER A 264 31.36 46.20 63.78
N GLY A 265 32.25 47.18 63.64
CA GLY A 265 33.19 47.64 64.65
C GLY A 265 32.57 48.27 65.89
N GLY A 266 33.29 48.12 67.00
CA GLY A 266 33.15 48.90 68.22
C GLY A 266 34.29 49.92 68.33
N GLU A 267 33.86 51.14 68.67
CA GLU A 267 34.52 52.26 69.36
C GLU A 267 35.99 52.13 69.77
N ARG A 268 36.75 53.19 69.45
CA ARG A 268 37.43 54.06 70.42
C ARG A 268 37.78 55.40 69.79
#